data_AF-A0A2S6AP19-F1
#
_entry.id   AF-A0A2S6AP19-F1
#
_cell.length_a   1.000
_cell.length_b   1.000
_cell.length_c   1.000
_cell.angle_alpha   90.00
_cell.angle_beta   90.00
_cell.angle_gamma   90.00
#
_symmetry.space_group_name_H-M   'P 1'
#
loop_
_entity.id
_entity.type
_entity.pdbx_description
1 polymer ?
#
loop_
_entity_poly.entity_id
_entity_poly.type
_entity_poly.pdbx_seq_one_letter_code
_entity_poly.pdbx_strand_id
1 'polypeptide(L)'
;MDFQARKVAVRLGYEYAGLCRSTSLIAPEALLDHVTTHRIELLIVPDMMHLRGRIPADLADLTDIHDLGANRIYEREGAYTPVEGHRSNPLATS
;
A
#
# COMPACT_ATOMS: atom_id res chain seq x y z
N MET A 1 -4.00 10.35 11.30
CA MET A 1 -3.31 9.56 10.26
C MET A 1 -2.19 8.70 10.83
N ASP A 2 -1.11 9.25 11.40
CA ASP A 2 0.02 8.49 11.97
C ASP A 2 -0.39 7.36 12.93
N PHE A 3 -1.17 7.71 13.96
CA PHE A 3 -1.70 6.73 14.93
C PHE A 3 -2.55 5.63 14.29
N GLN A 4 -3.34 5.96 13.27
CA GLN A 4 -4.15 4.97 12.56
C GLN A 4 -3.28 4.05 11.70
N ALA A 5 -2.29 4.60 11.00
CA ALA A 5 -1.34 3.82 10.21
C ALA A 5 -0.54 2.85 11.10
N ARG A 6 -0.08 3.32 12.26
CA ARG A 6 0.60 2.46 13.24
C ARG A 6 -0.29 1.33 13.75
N LYS A 7 -1.57 1.61 14.05
CA LYS A 7 -2.54 0.58 14.44
C LYS A 7 -2.77 -0.45 13.34
N VAL A 8 -2.86 -0.01 12.08
CA VAL A 8 -3.03 -0.91 10.94
C VAL A 8 -1.78 -1.77 10.75
N ALA A 9 -0.58 -1.20 10.80
CA ALA A 9 0.67 -1.94 10.71
C ALA A 9 0.74 -3.05 11.77
N VAL A 10 0.50 -2.70 13.05
CA VAL A 10 0.47 -3.68 14.16
C VAL A 10 -0.59 -4.76 13.94
N ARG A 11 -1.81 -4.38 13.55
CA ARG A 11 -2.90 -5.34 13.29
C ARG A 11 -2.54 -6.33 12.18
N LEU A 12 -1.80 -5.88 11.17
CA LEU A 12 -1.42 -6.68 10.02
C LEU A 12 -0.06 -7.38 10.20
N GLY A 13 0.60 -7.23 11.35
CA GLY A 13 1.89 -7.87 11.64
C GLY A 13 3.11 -7.17 11.03
N TYR A 14 2.96 -5.93 10.54
CA TYR A 14 4.05 -5.15 9.97
C TYR A 14 4.73 -4.25 10.99
N GLU A 15 6.05 -4.06 10.84
CA GLU A 15 6.79 -3.02 11.54
C GLU A 15 6.47 -1.65 10.93
N TYR A 16 6.15 -0.68 11.78
CA TYR A 16 5.81 0.67 11.32
C TYR A 16 7.07 1.49 11.05
N ALA A 17 7.40 1.69 9.77
CA ALA A 17 8.58 2.44 9.34
C ALA A 17 8.45 3.97 9.48
N GLY A 18 7.23 4.52 9.49
CA GLY A 18 6.99 5.96 9.69
C GLY A 18 5.88 6.54 8.81
N LEU A 19 5.67 7.86 8.92
CA LEU A 19 4.71 8.63 8.13
C LEU A 19 5.44 9.60 7.20
N CYS A 20 5.25 9.47 5.90
CA CYS A 20 5.63 10.53 4.98
C CYS A 20 4.47 11.52 4.79
N ARG A 21 4.71 12.79 5.11
CA ARG A 21 3.69 13.87 5.03
C ARG A 21 3.75 14.67 3.73
N SER A 22 4.55 14.23 2.76
CA SER A 22 4.78 15.01 1.56
C SER A 22 3.55 15.00 0.64
N THR A 23 3.02 16.19 0.33
CA THR A 23 1.97 16.38 -0.69
C THR A 23 2.51 16.18 -2.12
N SER A 24 3.83 16.10 -2.28
CA SER A 24 4.55 15.97 -3.55
C SER A 24 5.11 14.58 -3.84
N LEU A 25 4.87 13.58 -2.97
CA LEU A 25 5.21 12.17 -3.24
C LEU A 25 4.38 11.53 -4.36
N ILE A 26 3.46 12.28 -4.98
CA ILE A 26 2.61 11.80 -6.05
C ILE A 26 3.26 11.97 -7.42
N ALA A 27 4.60 11.87 -7.48
CA ALA A 27 5.32 11.54 -8.70
C ALA A 27 5.52 10.01 -8.69
N PRO A 28 4.99 9.28 -9.69
CA PRO A 28 5.08 7.81 -9.74
C PRO A 28 6.50 7.28 -9.50
N GLU A 29 7.50 7.95 -10.08
CA GLU A 29 8.92 7.56 -10.02
C GLU A 29 9.49 7.72 -8.62
N ALA A 30 9.20 8.83 -7.94
CA ALA A 30 9.68 9.08 -6.57
C ALA A 30 9.06 8.09 -5.57
N LEU A 31 7.81 7.68 -5.81
CA LEU A 31 7.16 6.65 -5.00
C LEU A 31 7.81 5.28 -5.20
N LEU A 32 8.09 4.90 -6.45
CA LEU A 32 8.80 3.67 -6.79
C LEU A 32 10.20 3.62 -6.15
N ASP A 33 10.97 4.70 -6.29
CA ASP A 33 12.31 4.81 -5.70
C ASP A 33 12.26 4.67 -4.17
N HIS A 34 11.29 5.32 -3.52
CA HIS A 34 11.15 5.27 -2.07
C HIS A 34 10.79 3.86 -1.57
N VAL A 35 9.80 3.22 -2.20
CA VAL A 35 9.39 1.85 -1.87
C VAL A 35 10.55 0.88 -2.04
N THR A 36 11.28 1.00 -3.16
CA THR A 36 12.42 0.14 -3.47
C THR A 36 13.58 0.36 -2.48
N THR A 37 13.95 1.61 -2.24
CA THR A 37 15.09 1.98 -1.38
C THR A 37 14.88 1.50 0.05
N HIS A 38 13.67 1.67 0.58
CA HIS A 38 13.36 1.31 1.96
C HIS A 38 12.73 -0.08 2.11
N ARG A 39 12.58 -0.84 1.01
CA ARG A 39 11.94 -2.16 0.98
C ARG A 39 10.59 -2.14 1.67
N ILE A 40 9.76 -1.17 1.31
CA ILE A 40 8.44 -1.00 1.91
C ILE A 40 7.54 -2.13 1.40
N GLU A 41 7.07 -2.97 2.31
CA GLU A 41 6.18 -4.10 1.98
C GLU A 41 4.70 -3.70 2.03
N LEU A 42 4.35 -2.66 2.80
CA LEU A 42 2.99 -2.15 2.95
C LEU A 42 2.97 -0.61 2.94
N LEU A 43 2.30 -0.04 1.96
CA LEU A 43 1.95 1.39 1.94
C LEU A 43 0.56 1.60 2.55
N ILE A 44 0.47 2.46 3.55
CA ILE A 44 -0.83 2.85 4.14
C ILE A 44 -1.18 4.25 3.65
N VAL A 45 -2.27 4.34 2.89
CA VAL A 45 -2.71 5.57 2.24
C VAL A 45 -4.06 6.02 2.78
N PRO A 46 -4.34 7.33 2.80
CA PRO A 46 -5.61 7.82 3.33
C PRO A 46 -6.78 7.42 2.45
N ASP A 47 -6.59 7.43 1.12
CA ASP A 47 -7.58 7.05 0.11
C ASP A 47 -6.84 6.73 -1.21
N MET A 48 -7.16 5.60 -1.84
CA MET A 48 -6.58 5.18 -3.13
C MET A 48 -6.89 6.13 -4.29
N MET A 49 -7.96 6.94 -4.21
CA MET A 49 -8.29 7.95 -5.21
C MET A 49 -7.17 8.98 -5.39
N HIS A 50 -6.36 9.22 -4.36
CA HIS A 50 -5.19 10.12 -4.45
C HIS A 50 -4.05 9.52 -5.28
N LEU A 51 -4.04 8.19 -5.43
CA LEU A 51 -3.03 7.45 -6.17
C LEU A 51 -3.52 7.01 -7.54
N ARG A 52 -4.84 6.96 -7.77
CA ARG A 52 -5.44 6.44 -9.01
C ARG A 52 -4.91 7.18 -10.25
N GLY A 53 -4.34 6.43 -11.20
CA GLY A 53 -3.68 6.97 -12.41
C GLY A 53 -2.23 7.42 -12.21
N ARG A 54 -1.68 7.31 -11.00
CA ARG A 54 -0.30 7.68 -10.63
C ARG A 54 0.45 6.59 -9.87
N ILE A 55 -0.12 5.39 -9.72
CA ILE A 55 0.59 4.20 -9.21
C ILE A 55 1.34 3.58 -10.39
N PRO A 56 2.69 3.57 -10.39
CA PRO A 56 3.47 2.76 -11.33
C PRO A 56 3.02 1.30 -11.31
N ALA A 57 2.94 0.66 -12.47
CA ALA A 57 2.64 -0.77 -12.54
C ALA A 57 3.66 -1.60 -11.74
N ASP A 58 4.93 -1.17 -11.74
CA ASP A 58 6.03 -1.85 -11.04
C ASP A 58 5.86 -1.89 -9.51
N LEU A 59 5.03 -1.02 -8.92
CA LEU A 59 4.73 -1.10 -7.49
C LEU A 59 3.94 -2.37 -7.14
N ALA A 60 3.15 -2.89 -8.09
CA ALA A 60 2.38 -4.10 -7.89
C ALA A 60 3.29 -5.29 -7.59
N ASP A 61 4.54 -5.30 -8.06
CA ASP A 61 5.46 -6.39 -7.75
C ASP A 61 6.18 -6.20 -6.40
N LEU A 62 6.08 -5.03 -5.78
CA LEU A 62 6.95 -4.61 -4.68
C LEU A 62 6.21 -4.44 -3.34
N THR A 63 5.04 -3.80 -3.33
CA THR A 63 4.35 -3.41 -2.09
C THR A 63 2.84 -3.67 -2.14
N ASP A 64 2.28 -4.09 -1.01
CA ASP A 64 0.83 -4.05 -0.80
C ASP A 64 0.41 -2.61 -0.50
N ILE A 65 -0.87 -2.29 -0.73
CA ILE A 65 -1.44 -0.97 -0.41
C ILE A 65 -2.68 -1.14 0.47
N HIS A 66 -2.69 -0.50 1.64
CA HIS A 66 -3.87 -0.39 2.50
C HIS A 66 -4.53 0.98 2.34
N ASP A 67 -5.76 0.98 1.84
CA ASP A 67 -6.62 2.15 1.75
C ASP A 67 -7.42 2.31 3.05
N LEU A 68 -7.15 3.39 3.79
CA LEU A 68 -7.88 3.69 5.03
C LEU A 68 -9.33 4.13 4.78
N GLY A 69 -9.60 4.87 3.70
CA GLY A 69 -10.92 5.38 3.36
C GLY A 69 -11.88 4.27 2.97
N ALA A 70 -11.39 3.28 2.21
CA ALA A 70 -12.15 2.08 1.86
C ALA A 70 -12.00 0.93 2.87
N ASN A 71 -11.07 1.04 3.83
CA ASN A 71 -10.64 -0.02 4.74
C ASN A 71 -10.38 -1.35 4.00
N ARG A 72 -9.59 -1.27 2.91
CA ARG A 72 -9.33 -2.38 1.98
C ARG A 72 -7.83 -2.51 1.69
N ILE A 73 -7.37 -3.74 1.50
CA ILE A 73 -6.00 -4.04 1.07
C ILE A 73 -6.02 -4.42 -0.41
N TYR A 74 -5.06 -3.89 -1.15
CA TYR A 74 -4.76 -4.28 -2.52
C TYR A 74 -3.40 -4.98 -2.52
N GLU A 75 -3.41 -6.25 -2.90
CA GLU A 75 -2.26 -7.13 -2.86
C GLU A 75 -1.43 -7.06 -4.15
N ARG A 76 -0.13 -7.25 -4.00
CA ARG A 76 0.89 -7.26 -5.07
C ARG A 76 0.51 -8.09 -6.29
N GLU A 77 0.10 -9.34 -6.08
CA GLU A 77 -0.20 -10.30 -7.16
C GLU A 77 -1.53 -10.01 -7.92
N GLY A 78 -2.22 -8.89 -7.63
CA GLY A 78 -3.52 -8.51 -8.21
C GLY A 78 -3.54 -7.24 -9.09
N ALA A 79 -2.37 -6.69 -9.45
CA ALA A 79 -2.20 -5.54 -10.35
C ALA A 79 -3.06 -4.29 -10.01
N TYR A 80 -3.44 -4.12 -8.74
CA TYR A 80 -4.36 -3.09 -8.21
C TYR A 80 -5.71 -2.95 -8.95
N THR A 81 -6.00 -3.85 -9.89
CA THR A 81 -7.23 -3.85 -10.68
C THR A 81 -8.35 -4.51 -9.90
N PRO A 82 -9.57 -3.92 -9.87
CA PRO A 82 -10.72 -4.57 -9.29
C PRO A 82 -11.24 -5.62 -10.28
N VAL A 83 -10.65 -6.82 -10.32
CA VAL A 83 -11.20 -7.92 -11.12
C VAL A 83 -11.15 -9.24 -10.37
N GLU A 84 -12.29 -9.93 -10.44
CA GLU A 84 -12.58 -11.24 -9.88
C GLU A 84 -11.52 -12.27 -10.30
N GLY A 85 -10.83 -12.83 -9.32
CA GLY A 85 -9.74 -13.76 -9.52
C GLY A 85 -8.85 -13.83 -8.28
N HIS A 86 -9.47 -13.79 -7.09
CA HIS A 86 -8.74 -13.75 -5.83
C HIS A 86 -8.12 -15.12 -5.56
N ARG A 87 -6.79 -15.19 -5.48
CA ARG A 87 -6.17 -16.15 -4.55
C ARG A 87 -6.34 -15.57 -3.16
N SER A 88 -6.91 -16.37 -2.25
CA SER A 88 -7.07 -15.99 -0.86
C SER A 88 -5.75 -15.48 -0.30
N ASN A 89 -5.80 -14.33 0.36
CA ASN A 89 -4.70 -13.79 1.15
C ASN A 89 -4.04 -14.94 1.94
N PRO A 90 -2.70 -15.13 1.85
CA PRO A 90 -1.99 -16.14 2.64
C PRO A 90 -2.15 -15.97 4.17
N LEU A 91 -2.69 -14.83 4.62
CA LEU A 91 -3.04 -14.51 6.00
C LEU A 91 -4.54 -14.69 6.33
N ALA A 92 -5.38 -15.07 5.36
CA ALA A 92 -6.80 -15.40 5.59
C ALA A 92 -7.00 -16.82 6.16
N THR A 93 -5.93 -17.56 6.39
CA THR A 93 -5.93 -18.81 7.16
C THR A 93 -5.29 -18.55 8.52
N SER A 94 -6.12 -18.18 9.49
CA SER A 94 -5.85 -18.35 10.92
C SER A 94 -7.06 -19.02 11.55
#